data_AF-A0A0G1STY6-F1
#
_entry.id   AF-A0A0G1STY6-F1
#
_cell.length_a   1.000
_cell.length_b   1.000
_cell.length_c   1.000
_cell.angle_alpha   90.00
_cell.angle_beta   90.00
_cell.angle_gamma   90.00
#
_symmetry.space_group_name_H-M   'P 1'
#
loop_
_entity.id
_entity.type
_entity.pdbx_description
1 polymer ?
#
loop_
_entity_poly.entity_id
_entity_poly.type
_entity_poly.pdbx_seq_one_letter_code
_entity_poly.pdbx_strand_id
1 'polypeptide(L)'
;MIELEISSLTERILPGKESKKEIRKITVGKDVPIVKVDLTMPPSPIIGPEGAPVGPEEKKISLADLKVGDTVTAEAEENIKTKQEFNAVKVSLLVLP
;
A
#
# COMPACT_ATOMS: atom_id res chain seq x y z
N MET A 1 -6.63 11.25 13.32
CA MET A 1 -6.77 11.37 11.86
C MET A 1 -5.46 11.96 11.37
N ILE A 2 -4.85 11.34 10.38
CA ILE A 2 -3.54 11.73 9.86
C ILE A 2 -3.71 11.90 8.34
N GLU A 3 -3.24 13.01 7.80
CA GLU A 3 -3.24 13.30 6.37
C GLU A 3 -1.88 12.91 5.78
N LEU A 4 -1.89 12.17 4.67
CA LEU A 4 -0.67 11.77 3.96
C LEU A 4 -0.78 12.21 2.50
N GLU A 5 0.34 12.68 1.95
CA GLU A 5 0.48 12.94 0.51
C GLU A 5 1.18 11.75 -0.14
N ILE A 6 0.49 11.10 -1.08
CA ILE A 6 1.03 9.97 -1.84
C ILE A 6 1.20 10.35 -3.30
N SER A 7 2.29 9.89 -3.92
CA SER A 7 2.49 9.99 -5.36
C SER A 7 1.88 8.77 -6.03
N SER A 8 0.79 8.96 -6.77
CA SER A 8 0.09 7.88 -7.48
C SER A 8 0.47 7.87 -8.96
N LEU A 9 0.72 6.67 -9.51
CA LEU A 9 0.92 6.46 -10.95
C LEU A 9 -0.44 6.53 -11.66
N THR A 10 -0.64 7.56 -12.47
CA THR A 10 -1.91 7.76 -13.19
C THR A 10 -1.94 7.05 -14.54
N GLU A 11 -0.77 6.72 -15.11
CA GLU A 11 -0.63 6.12 -16.43
C GLU A 11 0.38 4.97 -16.39
N ARG A 12 0.21 3.99 -17.31
CA ARG A 12 1.21 2.93 -17.52
C ARG A 12 2.52 3.57 -17.97
N ILE A 13 3.62 3.10 -17.38
CA ILE A 13 4.97 3.51 -17.76
C ILE A 13 5.25 2.95 -19.16
N LEU A 14 5.49 3.84 -20.13
CA LEU A 14 5.86 3.48 -21.50
C LEU A 14 7.36 3.75 -21.71
N PRO A 15 8.08 2.88 -22.43
CA PRO A 15 9.50 3.09 -22.70
C PRO A 15 9.72 4.41 -23.48
N GLY A 16 10.61 5.26 -22.97
CA GLY A 16 10.92 6.56 -23.56
C GLY A 16 9.97 7.72 -23.20
N LYS A 17 8.97 7.49 -22.35
CA LYS A 17 8.12 8.56 -21.80
C LYS A 17 8.32 8.72 -20.30
N GLU A 18 8.34 9.98 -19.85
CA GLU A 18 8.31 10.29 -18.42
C GLU A 18 7.02 9.78 -17.78
N SER A 19 7.16 9.17 -16.61
CA SER A 19 6.03 8.62 -15.86
C SER A 19 5.19 9.77 -15.29
N LYS A 20 3.90 9.84 -15.65
CA LYS A 20 2.99 10.81 -15.06
C LYS A 20 2.58 10.35 -13.66
N LYS A 21 3.02 11.10 -12.66
CA LYS A 21 2.66 10.93 -11.26
C LYS A 21 1.76 12.09 -10.84
N GLU A 22 0.73 11.79 -10.06
CA GLU A 22 -0.14 12.80 -9.46
C GLU A 22 -0.05 12.69 -7.94
N ILE A 23 0.08 13.82 -7.27
CA ILE A 23 0.03 13.87 -5.81
C ILE A 23 -1.43 13.77 -5.40
N ARG A 24 -1.75 12.79 -4.55
CA ARG A 24 -3.08 12.58 -3.98
C ARG A 24 -2.99 12.63 -2.46
N LYS A 25 -4.02 13.16 -1.81
CA LYS A 25 -4.11 13.15 -0.36
C LYS A 25 -4.93 11.96 0.10
N ILE A 26 -4.45 11.28 1.12
CA ILE A 26 -5.19 10.23 1.78
C ILE A 26 -5.36 10.57 3.26
N THR A 27 -6.55 10.27 3.77
CA THR A 27 -6.85 10.43 5.18
C THR A 27 -6.82 9.06 5.85
N VAL A 28 -5.99 8.92 6.88
CA VAL A 28 -5.83 7.68 7.64
C VAL A 28 -6.45 7.87 9.03
N GLY A 29 -7.48 7.07 9.31
CA GLY A 29 -8.12 7.00 10.63
C GLY A 29 -7.17 6.42 11.69
N LYS A 30 -7.44 6.66 12.98
CA LYS A 30 -6.62 6.10 14.08
C LYS A 30 -6.66 4.56 14.12
N ASP A 31 -7.79 3.99 13.72
CA ASP A 31 -8.05 2.55 13.75
C ASP A 31 -7.64 1.84 12.45
N VAL A 32 -7.15 2.59 11.46
CA VAL A 32 -6.76 2.04 10.16
C VAL A 32 -5.47 1.23 10.31
N PRO A 33 -5.45 -0.06 9.92
CA PRO A 33 -4.25 -0.87 9.96
C PRO A 33 -3.20 -0.36 8.96
N ILE A 34 -1.98 -0.17 9.47
CA ILE A 34 -0.78 0.04 8.65
C ILE A 34 0.09 -1.21 8.78
N VAL A 35 0.38 -1.84 7.65
CA VAL A 35 1.12 -3.10 7.61
C VAL A 35 2.31 -3.01 6.68
N LYS A 36 3.36 -3.74 7.01
CA LYS A 36 4.50 -4.01 6.14
C LYS A 36 4.25 -5.36 5.46
N VAL A 37 4.39 -5.40 4.15
CA VAL A 37 4.27 -6.59 3.31
C VAL A 37 5.63 -6.88 2.70
N ASP A 38 6.30 -7.92 3.20
CA ASP A 38 7.58 -8.39 2.65
C ASP A 38 7.32 -9.33 1.48
N LEU A 39 7.53 -8.86 0.25
CA LEU A 39 7.39 -9.67 -0.97
C LEU A 39 8.66 -10.49 -1.28
N THR A 40 9.70 -10.34 -0.46
CA THR A 40 10.98 -11.05 -0.59
C THR A 40 10.90 -12.49 -0.07
N MET A 41 9.93 -12.78 0.81
CA MET A 41 9.70 -14.13 1.30
C MET A 41 8.80 -14.87 0.30
N PRO A 42 9.23 -16.03 -0.23
CA PRO A 42 8.29 -16.91 -0.92
C PRO A 42 7.14 -17.22 0.04
N PRO A 43 5.90 -17.43 -0.45
CA PRO A 43 4.80 -17.85 0.42
C PRO A 43 5.29 -19.04 1.25
N SER A 44 5.34 -18.87 2.56
CA SER A 44 5.87 -19.91 3.43
C SER A 44 5.00 -21.15 3.24
N PRO A 45 5.57 -22.34 3.03
CA PRO A 45 4.81 -23.58 2.94
C PRO A 45 4.35 -23.98 4.34
N ILE A 46 3.52 -23.15 4.96
CA ILE A 46 2.77 -23.53 6.15
C ILE A 46 1.46 -24.06 5.62
N ILE A 47 1.38 -25.38 5.51
CA ILE A 47 0.12 -26.09 5.34
C ILE A 47 -0.68 -25.82 6.62
N GLY A 48 -1.48 -24.75 6.61
CA GLY A 48 -2.58 -24.62 7.55
C GLY A 48 -3.52 -25.82 7.35
N PRO A 49 -4.38 -26.15 8.33
CA PRO A 49 -5.24 -27.34 8.27
C PRO A 49 -6.18 -27.40 7.03
N GLU A 50 -6.27 -26.32 6.24
CA GLU A 50 -7.12 -26.21 5.04
C GLU A 50 -6.36 -26.02 3.71
N GLY A 51 -5.02 -26.16 3.65
CA GLY A 51 -4.29 -26.23 2.36
C GLY A 51 -4.32 -24.97 1.48
N ALA A 52 -4.75 -23.82 2.00
CA ALA A 52 -4.67 -22.54 1.30
C ALA A 52 -3.23 -21.97 1.37
N PRO A 53 -2.68 -21.43 0.25
CA PRO A 53 -1.40 -20.75 0.29
C PRO A 53 -1.49 -19.55 1.25
N VAL A 54 -0.66 -19.56 2.29
CA VAL A 54 -0.53 -18.42 3.19
C VAL A 54 0.18 -17.32 2.41
N GLY A 55 -0.49 -16.18 2.25
CA GLY A 55 0.03 -15.01 1.53
C GLY A 55 1.31 -14.45 2.17
N PRO A 56 1.88 -13.38 1.59
CA PRO A 56 3.04 -12.71 2.16
C PRO A 56 2.78 -12.31 3.61
N GLU A 57 3.81 -12.41 4.46
CA GLU A 57 3.69 -12.10 5.89
C GLU A 57 3.38 -10.60 6.08
N GLU A 58 2.23 -10.31 6.69
CA GLU A 58 1.83 -8.94 7.02
C GLU A 58 2.23 -8.62 8.46
N LYS A 59 3.11 -7.63 8.63
CA LYS A 59 3.52 -7.16 9.96
C LYS A 59 2.94 -5.78 10.25
N LYS A 60 2.17 -5.65 11.33
CA LYS A 60 1.66 -4.33 11.76
C LYS A 60 2.82 -3.40 12.11
N ILE A 61 2.79 -2.20 11.54
CA ILE A 61 3.76 -1.13 11.78
C ILE A 61 3.05 0.15 12.19
N SER A 62 3.80 1.13 12.68
CA SER A 62 3.29 2.46 12.99
C SER A 62 3.46 3.39 11.79
N LEU A 63 2.69 4.47 11.75
CA LEU A 63 2.84 5.49 10.70
C LEU A 63 4.23 6.16 10.72
N ALA A 64 4.86 6.24 11.90
CA ALA A 64 6.22 6.75 12.07
C ALA A 64 7.30 5.88 11.41
N ASP A 65 6.98 4.63 11.06
CA ASP A 65 7.89 3.74 10.34
C ASP A 65 7.92 4.04 8.83
N LEU A 66 6.92 4.79 8.30
CA LEU A 66 6.86 5.21 6.90
C LEU A 66 7.79 6.41 6.64
N LYS A 67 8.51 6.36 5.53
CA LYS A 67 9.45 7.39 5.09
C LYS A 67 9.07 7.93 3.72
N VAL A 68 9.52 9.16 3.45
CA VAL A 68 9.41 9.75 2.11
C VAL A 68 10.18 8.89 1.12
N GLY A 69 9.51 8.47 0.06
CA GLY A 69 10.07 7.58 -0.96
C GLY A 69 9.63 6.11 -0.84
N ASP A 70 9.03 5.72 0.30
CA ASP A 70 8.43 4.40 0.44
C ASP A 70 7.28 4.19 -0.55
N THR A 71 7.19 2.96 -1.08
CA THR A 71 6.08 2.56 -1.94
C THR A 71 4.98 1.93 -1.08
N VAL A 72 3.82 2.58 -1.04
CA VAL A 72 2.66 2.10 -0.29
C VAL A 72 1.48 1.82 -1.21
N THR A 73 0.66 0.85 -0.82
CA THR A 73 -0.67 0.60 -1.39
C THR A 73 -1.71 1.05 -0.38
N ALA A 74 -2.63 1.92 -0.81
CA ALA A 74 -3.76 2.36 0.02
C ALA A 74 -5.05 1.74 -0.52
N GLU A 75 -5.83 1.13 0.36
CA GLU A 75 -7.15 0.56 0.07
C GLU A 75 -8.25 1.48 0.58
N ALA A 76 -9.38 1.55 -0.12
CA ALA A 76 -10.55 2.36 0.23
C ALA A 76 -11.84 1.60 -0.04
N GLU A 77 -12.90 1.85 0.75
CA GLU A 77 -14.23 1.27 0.54
C GLU A 77 -14.99 1.90 -0.64
N GLU A 78 -14.54 3.07 -1.07
CA GLU A 78 -15.13 3.84 -2.16
C GLU A 78 -14.31 3.75 -3.46
N ASN A 79 -14.93 4.08 -4.59
CA ASN A 79 -14.21 4.17 -5.85
C ASN A 79 -13.35 5.45 -5.91
N ILE A 80 -12.03 5.26 -5.86
CA ILE A 80 -11.02 6.32 -5.78
C ILE A 80 -10.31 6.63 -7.10
N LYS A 81 -10.71 6.01 -8.23
CA LYS A 81 -9.97 6.13 -9.51
C LYS A 81 -9.72 7.59 -9.92
N THR A 82 -10.73 8.43 -9.78
CA THR A 82 -10.71 9.85 -10.18
C THR A 82 -10.65 10.82 -9.01
N LYS A 83 -10.44 10.34 -7.78
CA LYS A 83 -10.41 11.19 -6.58
C LYS A 83 -9.00 11.64 -6.25
N GLN A 84 -8.85 12.93 -5.96
CA GLN A 84 -7.61 13.50 -5.43
C GLN A 84 -7.48 13.30 -3.92
N GLU A 85 -8.61 13.18 -3.22
CA GLU A 85 -8.68 13.03 -1.77
C GLU A 85 -9.63 11.89 -1.42
N PHE A 86 -9.21 10.95 -0.56
CA PHE A 86 -10.03 9.82 -0.12
C PHE A 86 -9.61 9.27 1.24
N ASN A 87 -10.53 8.54 1.88
CA ASN A 87 -10.25 7.86 3.15
C ASN A 87 -9.67 6.48 2.89
N ALA A 88 -8.51 6.19 3.48
CA ALA A 88 -7.91 4.87 3.42
C ALA A 88 -8.45 3.99 4.55
N VAL A 89 -8.80 2.74 4.23
CA VAL A 89 -9.20 1.72 5.21
C VAL A 89 -8.07 0.75 5.54
N LYS A 90 -7.00 0.74 4.74
CA LYS A 90 -5.75 0.02 5.00
C LYS A 90 -4.61 0.68 4.23
N VAL A 91 -3.42 0.71 4.82
CA VAL A 91 -2.19 1.15 4.16
C VAL A 91 -1.13 0.05 4.29
N SER A 92 -0.57 -0.37 3.16
CA SER A 92 0.39 -1.46 3.07
C SER A 92 1.70 -0.95 2.51
N LEU A 93 2.79 -0.99 3.29
CA LEU A 93 4.14 -0.72 2.83
C LEU A 93 4.66 -1.94 2.07
N LEU A 94 4.94 -1.76 0.78
CA LEU A 94 5.44 -2.83 -0.08
C LEU A 94 6.97 -2.85 -0.03
N VAL A 95 7.55 -3.95 0.48
CA VAL A 95 9.00 -4.13 0.49
C VAL A 95 9.39 -5.03 -0.68
N LEU A 96 9.98 -4.39 -1.68
CA LEU A 96 10.55 -5.03 -2.85
C LEU A 96 11.97 -5.55 -2.51
N PRO A 97 12.37 -6.71 -3.07
CA PRO A 97 13.73 -7.25 -2.93
C PRO A 97 14.80 -6.35 -3.55
#